data_AF-A0A7C7MYL2-F1
#
_entry.id   AF-A0A7C7MYL2-F1
#
_cell.length_a   1.000
_cell.length_b   1.000
_cell.length_c   1.000
_cell.angle_alpha   90.00
_cell.angle_beta   90.00
_cell.angle_gamma   90.00
#
_symmetry.space_group_name_H-M   'P 1'
#
loop_
_entity.id
_entity.type
_entity.pdbx_description
1 polymer ?
#
loop_
_entity_poly.entity_id
_entity_poly.type
_entity_poly.pdbx_seq_one_letter_code
_entity_poly.pdbx_strand_id
1 'polypeptide(L)'
;MGVTWAQPRQNSVEALCYGINQFDGVEFDLRLTTDGELVLHHDNTTKDDNYVELLSSDEMKPFADKFDELLARKDFTTPWQEQGKTVCIELKSPHPSSGVGGGWKGGSKRVEYISSMIKMVDDAIAEFELPEGTTVLYSFDKKFLPAVKTAGWSHPKARLMPTLREWGSGNLQRAIAAPSFIAHSLPRLMRKHQKWGAPMIPCTLDYLHGINRHLTLGTSVALTGKGLEKLTKARKGFPAFVWPVRVHHEKLILDAGLTPLTDDASPEITHLPDGSPRLTRPASEPLFDGQHVPWHEMTNDSRKEFLSAQRNRWQWSRSVDQLMAATSENQIPWEVPRIICHRGAGKTTF
;
A
#
# COMPACT_ATOMS: atom_id res chain seq x y z
N MET A 1 -4.45 -33.40 -14.53
CA MET A 1 -5.06 -33.00 -13.24
C MET A 1 -4.58 -31.59 -12.97
N GLY A 2 -5.47 -30.60 -12.89
CA GLY A 2 -5.08 -29.22 -12.61
C GLY A 2 -4.55 -29.12 -11.19
N VAL A 3 -3.43 -28.44 -10.99
CA VAL A 3 -2.89 -28.16 -9.66
C VAL A 3 -3.88 -27.22 -8.96
N THR A 4 -4.43 -27.65 -7.82
CA THR A 4 -5.28 -26.79 -6.97
C THR A 4 -4.42 -25.65 -6.44
N TRP A 5 -4.90 -24.41 -6.57
CA TRP A 5 -4.17 -23.24 -6.08
C TRP A 5 -4.02 -23.29 -4.56
N ALA A 6 -2.81 -23.05 -4.07
CA ALA A 6 -2.51 -22.88 -2.65
C ALA A 6 -1.99 -21.46 -2.43
N GLN A 7 -2.51 -20.79 -1.40
CA GLN A 7 -2.06 -19.43 -1.06
C GLN A 7 -0.57 -19.46 -0.66
N PRO A 8 0.31 -18.72 -1.36
CA PRO A 8 1.70 -18.62 -0.94
C PRO A 8 1.83 -17.86 0.38
N ARG A 9 2.92 -18.09 1.11
CA ARG A 9 3.22 -17.40 2.37
C ARG A 9 3.19 -15.88 2.16
N GLN A 10 2.54 -15.13 3.05
CA GLN A 10 2.51 -13.66 2.96
C GLN A 10 3.94 -13.11 2.96
N ASN A 11 4.20 -12.02 2.23
CA ASN A 11 5.55 -11.44 2.11
C ASN A 11 6.62 -12.49 1.70
N SER A 12 6.29 -13.41 0.81
CA SER A 12 7.28 -14.26 0.12
C SER A 12 7.50 -13.76 -1.30
N VAL A 13 8.64 -14.11 -1.89
CA VAL A 13 8.93 -13.82 -3.30
C VAL A 13 7.83 -14.39 -4.19
N GLU A 14 7.37 -15.61 -3.92
CA GLU A 14 6.27 -16.25 -4.65
C GLU A 14 4.97 -15.45 -4.54
N ALA A 15 4.58 -15.03 -3.34
CA ALA A 15 3.37 -14.24 -3.13
C ALA A 15 3.44 -12.89 -3.84
N LEU A 16 4.60 -12.22 -3.81
CA LEU A 16 4.76 -10.90 -4.40
C LEU A 16 4.80 -10.94 -5.93
N CYS A 17 5.49 -11.94 -6.51
CA CYS A 17 5.44 -12.22 -7.95
C CYS A 17 4.00 -12.55 -8.36
N TYR A 18 3.28 -13.38 -7.61
CA TYR A 18 1.87 -13.65 -7.89
C TYR A 18 1.01 -12.38 -7.82
N GLY A 19 1.09 -11.62 -6.72
CA GLY A 19 0.26 -10.44 -6.47
C GLY A 19 0.40 -9.37 -7.54
N ILE A 20 1.63 -8.98 -7.88
CA ILE A 20 1.87 -7.94 -8.91
C ILE A 20 1.39 -8.38 -10.30
N ASN A 21 1.42 -9.68 -10.58
CA ASN A 21 0.92 -10.27 -11.82
C ASN A 21 -0.57 -10.61 -11.78
N GLN A 22 -1.32 -10.40 -10.71
CA GLN A 22 -2.78 -10.64 -10.70
C GLN A 22 -3.58 -9.36 -10.47
N PHE A 23 -2.96 -8.33 -9.87
CA PHE A 23 -3.62 -7.10 -9.45
C PHE A 23 -2.97 -5.85 -10.10
N ASP A 24 -3.46 -4.65 -9.79
CA ASP A 24 -2.85 -3.39 -10.25
C ASP A 24 -1.51 -3.09 -9.56
N GLY A 25 -1.14 -3.90 -8.58
CA GLY A 25 0.02 -3.67 -7.77
C GLY A 25 0.05 -4.57 -6.55
N VAL A 26 1.07 -4.35 -5.72
CA VAL A 26 1.33 -5.16 -4.54
C VAL A 26 1.87 -4.30 -3.41
N GLU A 27 1.59 -4.74 -2.21
CA GLU A 27 2.11 -4.19 -0.97
C GLU A 27 2.96 -5.23 -0.26
N PHE A 28 4.06 -4.81 0.38
CA PHE A 28 4.87 -5.69 1.21
C PHE A 28 5.64 -4.96 2.31
N ASP A 29 6.06 -5.75 3.30
CA ASP A 29 6.72 -5.30 4.50
C ASP A 29 8.22 -5.66 4.49
N LEU A 30 9.06 -4.69 4.88
CA LEU A 30 10.50 -4.88 5.05
C LEU A 30 10.91 -4.72 6.52
N ARG A 31 11.84 -5.59 6.94
CA ARG A 31 12.58 -5.52 8.20
C ARG A 31 14.08 -5.63 7.96
N LEU A 32 14.87 -5.17 8.93
CA LEU A 32 16.34 -5.19 8.87
C LEU A 32 16.88 -6.19 9.89
N THR A 33 17.73 -7.11 9.42
CA THR A 33 18.44 -8.11 10.22
C THR A 33 19.72 -7.55 10.85
N THR A 34 20.36 -8.31 11.73
CA THR A 34 21.58 -7.88 12.46
C THR A 34 22.81 -7.70 11.58
N ASP A 35 22.89 -8.47 10.49
CA ASP A 35 23.93 -8.42 9.47
C ASP A 35 23.65 -7.38 8.37
N GLY A 36 22.56 -6.61 8.50
CA GLY A 36 22.29 -5.50 7.60
C GLY A 36 21.64 -5.91 6.28
N GLU A 37 20.78 -6.92 6.29
CA GLU A 37 20.00 -7.37 5.12
C GLU A 37 18.52 -7.00 5.28
N LEU A 38 17.86 -6.65 4.16
CA LEU A 38 16.42 -6.41 4.14
C LEU A 38 15.67 -7.72 3.86
N VAL A 39 14.74 -8.07 4.74
CA VAL A 39 13.91 -9.27 4.65
C VAL A 39 12.43 -8.94 4.54
N LEU A 40 11.70 -9.75 3.77
CA LEU A 40 10.26 -9.61 3.53
C LEU A 40 9.47 -10.22 4.70
N HIS A 41 9.12 -9.40 5.70
CA HIS A 41 8.45 -9.88 6.92
C HIS A 41 7.64 -8.82 7.66
N HIS A 42 6.42 -9.16 8.05
CA HIS A 42 5.49 -8.23 8.71
C HIS A 42 5.70 -8.15 10.23
N ASP A 43 5.78 -9.28 10.93
CA ASP A 43 5.64 -9.35 12.39
C ASP A 43 6.94 -9.01 13.13
N ASN A 44 6.82 -8.53 14.38
CA ASN A 44 8.02 -8.14 15.16
C ASN A 44 8.87 -9.34 15.56
N THR A 45 8.27 -10.51 15.62
CA THR A 45 8.91 -11.75 16.01
C THR A 45 8.77 -12.81 14.93
N THR A 46 9.66 -13.80 14.97
CA THR A 46 9.45 -15.08 14.29
C THR A 46 8.42 -15.91 15.04
N LYS A 47 8.07 -17.09 14.48
CA LYS A 47 7.17 -18.04 15.17
C LYS A 47 7.75 -18.58 16.48
N ASP A 48 9.06 -18.42 16.68
CA ASP A 48 9.79 -18.85 17.87
C ASP A 48 10.02 -17.69 18.86
N ASP A 49 9.25 -16.61 18.74
CA ASP A 49 9.25 -15.41 19.59
C ASP A 49 10.57 -14.61 19.63
N ASN A 50 11.46 -14.82 18.65
CA ASN A 50 12.69 -14.04 18.49
C ASN A 50 12.43 -12.74 17.72
N TYR A 51 12.95 -11.61 18.20
CA TYR A 51 12.86 -10.33 17.47
C TYR A 51 13.68 -10.39 16.18
N VAL A 52 13.07 -10.03 15.05
CA VAL A 52 13.70 -10.11 13.72
C VAL A 52 14.99 -9.32 13.65
N GLU A 53 15.00 -8.13 14.23
CA GLU A 53 16.18 -7.25 14.25
C GLU A 53 17.32 -7.73 15.15
N LEU A 54 17.17 -8.88 15.83
CA LEU A 54 18.21 -9.57 16.59
C LEU A 54 18.68 -10.86 15.91
N LEU A 55 18.15 -11.19 14.73
CA LEU A 55 18.54 -12.35 13.94
C LEU A 55 19.31 -11.91 12.70
N SER A 56 20.27 -12.73 12.27
CA SER A 56 20.93 -12.60 10.97
C SER A 56 20.00 -13.01 9.83
N SER A 57 20.35 -12.65 8.60
CA SER A 57 19.63 -13.09 7.40
C SER A 57 19.60 -14.62 7.27
N ASP A 58 20.68 -15.31 7.64
CA ASP A 58 20.77 -16.76 7.65
C ASP A 58 19.78 -17.41 8.63
N GLU A 59 19.64 -16.85 9.83
CA GLU A 59 18.65 -17.30 10.83
C GLU A 59 17.21 -16.99 10.40
N MET A 60 17.01 -15.98 9.56
CA MET A 60 15.69 -15.58 9.05
C MET A 60 15.18 -16.42 7.87
N LYS A 61 16.06 -17.17 7.17
CA LYS A 61 15.70 -18.00 6.01
C LYS A 61 14.46 -18.90 6.20
N PRO A 62 14.21 -19.52 7.37
CA PRO A 62 12.99 -20.34 7.57
C PRO A 62 11.69 -19.53 7.64
N PHE A 63 11.77 -18.20 7.81
CA PHE A 63 10.64 -17.32 8.10
C PHE A 63 10.38 -16.28 7.02
N ALA A 64 11.45 -15.82 6.35
CA ALA A 64 11.40 -14.71 5.43
C ALA A 64 12.36 -14.93 4.25
N ASP A 65 11.96 -14.40 3.10
CA ASP A 65 12.80 -14.32 1.92
C ASP A 65 13.49 -12.94 1.93
N LYS A 66 14.60 -12.80 1.21
CA LYS A 66 15.32 -11.52 1.15
C LYS A 66 14.76 -10.59 0.09
N PHE A 67 14.96 -9.29 0.27
CA PHE A 67 14.51 -8.29 -0.71
C PHE A 67 15.28 -8.37 -2.03
N ASP A 68 16.58 -8.68 -2.00
CA ASP A 68 17.38 -8.88 -3.21
C ASP A 68 16.90 -10.07 -4.05
N GLU A 69 16.45 -11.16 -3.40
CA GLU A 69 15.85 -12.32 -4.05
C GLU A 69 14.57 -11.95 -4.80
N LEU A 70 13.77 -11.02 -4.28
CA LEU A 70 12.60 -10.48 -5.00
C LEU A 70 13.02 -9.64 -6.20
N LEU A 71 13.99 -8.75 -6.03
CA LEU A 71 14.44 -7.86 -7.11
C LEU A 71 15.14 -8.62 -8.25
N ALA A 72 15.71 -9.80 -7.97
CA ALA A 72 16.24 -10.70 -8.99
C ALA A 72 15.15 -11.30 -9.90
N ARG A 73 13.87 -11.21 -9.53
CA ARG A 73 12.76 -11.79 -10.28
C ARG A 73 12.25 -10.86 -11.37
N LYS A 74 12.43 -11.26 -12.63
CA LYS A 74 11.91 -10.52 -13.80
C LYS A 74 10.38 -10.50 -13.85
N ASP A 75 9.74 -11.57 -13.39
CA ASP A 75 8.28 -11.61 -13.22
C ASP A 75 7.77 -10.64 -12.14
N PHE A 76 8.64 -10.09 -11.29
CA PHE A 76 8.29 -8.98 -10.40
C PHE A 76 8.70 -7.61 -10.99
N THR A 77 9.95 -7.48 -11.42
CA THR A 77 10.53 -6.18 -11.81
C THR A 77 10.05 -5.67 -13.17
N THR A 78 9.70 -6.55 -14.12
CA THR A 78 9.18 -6.13 -15.42
C THR A 78 7.80 -5.47 -15.30
N PRO A 79 6.77 -6.08 -14.66
CA PRO A 79 5.48 -5.41 -14.47
C PRO A 79 5.59 -4.06 -13.73
N TRP A 80 6.51 -3.96 -12.77
CA TRP A 80 6.75 -2.74 -12.01
C TRP A 80 7.30 -1.59 -12.88
N GLN A 81 8.24 -1.88 -13.78
CA GLN A 81 8.86 -0.88 -14.66
C GLN A 81 8.00 -0.56 -15.90
N GLU A 82 7.29 -1.56 -16.45
CA GLU A 82 6.78 -1.50 -17.82
C GLU A 82 5.25 -1.60 -17.94
N GLN A 83 4.51 -1.82 -16.84
CA GLN A 83 3.06 -2.09 -16.94
C GLN A 83 2.22 -1.20 -16.01
N GLY A 84 2.80 -0.13 -15.49
CA GLY A 84 2.10 0.82 -14.60
C GLY A 84 1.64 0.20 -13.27
N LYS A 85 2.26 -0.90 -12.84
CA LYS A 85 1.95 -1.54 -11.55
C LYS A 85 2.43 -0.70 -10.39
N THR A 86 1.65 -0.64 -9.31
CA THR A 86 2.00 0.12 -8.11
C THR A 86 2.56 -0.78 -7.01
N VAL A 87 3.75 -0.47 -6.53
CA VAL A 87 4.43 -1.12 -5.42
C VAL A 87 4.39 -0.23 -4.18
N CYS A 88 3.81 -0.75 -3.12
CA CYS A 88 3.73 -0.13 -1.80
C CYS A 88 4.72 -0.81 -0.86
N ILE A 89 5.76 -0.11 -0.43
CA ILE A 89 6.82 -0.65 0.44
C ILE A 89 6.61 -0.14 1.86
N GLU A 90 6.25 -1.03 2.79
CA GLU A 90 6.19 -0.69 4.21
C GLU A 90 7.51 -0.95 4.91
N LEU A 91 8.08 0.06 5.56
CA LEU A 91 9.19 -0.13 6.49
C LEU A 91 8.67 -0.41 7.89
N LYS A 92 8.92 -1.62 8.39
CA LYS A 92 8.62 -1.99 9.77
C LYS A 92 9.74 -1.54 10.70
N SER A 93 9.31 -1.02 11.83
CA SER A 93 10.20 -0.56 12.88
C SER A 93 10.53 -1.67 13.89
N PRO A 94 11.69 -1.62 14.56
CA PRO A 94 12.10 -2.64 15.49
C PRO A 94 11.30 -2.53 16.78
N HIS A 95 11.06 -3.67 17.41
CA HIS A 95 10.39 -3.77 18.69
C HIS A 95 11.21 -3.03 19.76
N PRO A 96 10.61 -2.18 20.61
CA PRO A 96 11.38 -1.39 21.57
C PRO A 96 12.17 -2.22 22.60
N SER A 97 11.72 -3.45 22.90
CA SER A 97 12.42 -4.36 23.81
C SER A 97 13.66 -5.02 23.22
N SER A 98 13.89 -4.99 21.90
CA SER A 98 15.16 -5.46 21.32
C SER A 98 16.31 -4.49 21.60
N GLY A 99 16.01 -3.24 22.00
CA GLY A 99 16.99 -2.18 22.20
C GLY A 99 17.48 -1.53 20.89
N VAL A 100 17.23 -2.16 19.74
CA VAL A 100 17.57 -1.65 18.41
C VAL A 100 16.76 -0.37 18.11
N GLY A 101 17.37 0.57 17.38
CA GLY A 101 16.75 1.86 17.07
C GLY A 101 16.44 2.71 18.31
N GLY A 102 17.18 2.52 19.41
CA GLY A 102 17.05 3.31 20.65
C GLY A 102 16.05 2.75 21.67
N GLY A 103 15.50 1.55 21.42
CA GLY A 103 14.54 0.88 22.29
C GLY A 103 13.37 1.76 22.70
N TRP A 104 12.93 1.66 23.97
CA TRP A 104 11.82 2.45 24.52
C TRP A 104 12.02 3.97 24.49
N LYS A 105 13.27 4.45 24.49
CA LYS A 105 13.57 5.89 24.40
C LYS A 105 13.47 6.41 22.96
N GLY A 106 13.76 5.57 21.97
CA GLY A 106 13.81 5.96 20.56
C GLY A 106 14.79 7.11 20.34
N GLY A 107 14.34 8.17 19.64
CA GLY A 107 15.13 9.39 19.43
C GLY A 107 15.87 9.39 18.08
N SER A 108 17.12 9.89 18.06
CA SER A 108 17.94 9.95 16.84
C SER A 108 18.28 8.55 16.32
N LYS A 109 18.56 7.59 17.21
CA LYS A 109 18.80 6.19 16.84
C LYS A 109 17.66 5.56 16.05
N ARG A 110 16.41 5.97 16.30
CA ARG A 110 15.25 5.52 15.52
C ARG A 110 15.23 6.14 14.12
N VAL A 111 15.62 7.42 14.02
CA VAL A 111 15.77 8.11 12.73
C VAL A 111 16.90 7.47 11.92
N GLU A 112 18.03 7.18 12.55
CA GLU A 112 19.20 6.51 11.94
C GLU A 112 18.83 5.12 11.43
N TYR A 113 18.16 4.29 12.24
CA TYR A 113 17.72 2.95 11.84
C TYR A 113 16.76 2.99 10.64
N ILE A 114 15.72 3.83 10.68
CA ILE A 114 14.79 3.90 9.55
C ILE A 114 15.50 4.51 8.34
N SER A 115 16.39 5.48 8.53
CA SER A 115 17.16 6.08 7.45
C SER A 115 18.11 5.09 6.78
N SER A 116 18.68 4.13 7.50
CA SER A 116 19.50 3.09 6.88
C SER A 116 18.66 2.17 6.01
N MET A 117 17.49 1.73 6.49
CA MET A 117 16.55 0.94 5.67
C MET A 117 16.14 1.68 4.40
N ILE A 118 15.83 2.98 4.50
CA ILE A 118 15.45 3.79 3.34
C ILE A 118 16.58 3.84 2.31
N LYS A 119 17.83 4.06 2.74
CA LYS A 119 18.99 4.07 1.84
C LYS A 119 19.21 2.72 1.17
N MET A 120 19.07 1.62 1.91
CA MET A 120 19.18 0.29 1.35
C MET A 120 18.10 0.01 0.30
N VAL A 121 16.86 0.48 0.52
CA VAL A 121 15.80 0.39 -0.50
C VAL A 121 16.16 1.24 -1.71
N ASP A 122 16.61 2.47 -1.52
CA ASP A 122 17.02 3.41 -2.58
C ASP A 122 18.14 2.81 -3.45
N ASP A 123 19.20 2.31 -2.81
CA ASP A 123 20.33 1.65 -3.46
C ASP A 123 19.87 0.40 -4.24
N ALA A 124 19.01 -0.43 -3.64
CA ALA A 124 18.55 -1.68 -4.25
C ALA A 124 17.66 -1.45 -5.48
N ILE A 125 16.96 -0.31 -5.57
CA ILE A 125 16.07 -0.01 -6.69
C ILE A 125 16.67 0.97 -7.70
N ALA A 126 17.87 1.50 -7.44
CA ALA A 126 18.50 2.56 -8.23
C ALA A 126 18.74 2.18 -9.70
N GLU A 127 18.90 0.89 -10.00
CA GLU A 127 19.11 0.39 -11.37
C GLU A 127 17.81 0.23 -12.17
N PHE A 128 16.64 0.34 -11.53
CA PHE A 128 15.36 0.19 -12.20
C PHE A 128 14.81 1.53 -12.67
N GLU A 129 14.27 1.54 -13.90
CA GLU A 129 13.56 2.69 -14.44
C GLU A 129 12.12 2.70 -13.88
N LEU A 130 11.93 3.29 -12.70
CA LEU A 130 10.65 3.32 -12.01
C LEU A 130 9.90 4.64 -12.29
N PRO A 131 8.76 4.61 -13.01
CA PRO A 131 8.00 5.82 -13.32
C PRO A 131 7.40 6.50 -12.08
N GLU A 132 7.12 7.80 -12.19
CA GLU A 132 6.56 8.57 -11.08
C GLU A 132 5.15 8.07 -10.75
N GLY A 133 4.99 7.33 -9.64
CA GLY A 133 3.68 6.82 -9.20
C GLY A 133 3.51 5.31 -9.23
N THR A 134 4.57 4.59 -9.60
CA THR A 134 4.63 3.13 -9.44
C THR A 134 5.21 2.72 -8.08
N THR A 135 5.77 3.66 -7.31
CA THR A 135 6.42 3.35 -6.03
C THR A 135 5.98 4.32 -4.94
N VAL A 136 5.63 3.79 -3.77
CA VAL A 136 5.47 4.60 -2.55
C VAL A 136 6.08 3.88 -1.36
N LEU A 137 6.92 4.61 -0.62
CA LEU A 137 7.49 4.17 0.64
C LEU A 137 6.64 4.69 1.80
N TYR A 138 6.27 3.83 2.74
CA TYR A 138 5.56 4.29 3.93
C TYR A 138 5.90 3.52 5.20
N SER A 139 5.49 4.08 6.33
CA SER A 139 5.67 3.46 7.65
C SER A 139 4.70 4.05 8.67
N PHE A 140 4.35 3.27 9.71
CA PHE A 140 3.62 3.75 10.89
C PHE A 140 4.50 4.60 11.84
N ASP A 141 5.83 4.48 11.77
CA ASP A 141 6.71 5.12 12.75
C ASP A 141 6.66 6.66 12.62
N LYS A 142 6.53 7.34 13.77
CA LYS A 142 6.46 8.81 13.85
C LYS A 142 7.74 9.49 13.36
N LYS A 143 8.87 8.79 13.35
CA LYS A 143 10.19 9.22 12.89
C LYS A 143 10.41 8.98 11.40
N PHE A 144 9.45 8.39 10.68
CA PHE A 144 9.55 8.12 9.25
C PHE A 144 9.85 9.38 8.42
N LEU A 145 9.07 10.46 8.56
CA LEU A 145 9.30 11.67 7.75
C LEU A 145 10.66 12.35 8.03
N PRO A 146 11.13 12.46 9.30
CA PRO A 146 12.52 12.81 9.58
C PRO A 146 13.54 11.88 8.92
N ALA A 147 13.35 10.57 8.98
CA ALA A 147 14.26 9.58 8.41
C ALA A 147 14.34 9.67 6.89
N VAL A 148 13.22 9.87 6.20
CA VAL A 148 13.19 10.19 4.75
C VAL A 148 14.06 11.40 4.45
N LYS A 149 13.90 12.49 5.21
CA LYS A 149 14.70 13.70 4.98
C LYS A 149 16.19 13.44 5.18
N THR A 150 16.55 12.64 6.18
CA THR A 150 17.95 12.25 6.45
C THR A 150 18.52 11.31 5.37
N ALA A 151 17.69 10.42 4.83
CA ALA A 151 18.09 9.46 3.81
C ALA A 151 18.25 10.08 2.41
N GLY A 152 17.50 11.15 2.12
CA GLY A 152 17.49 11.77 0.79
C GLY A 152 16.46 11.18 -0.18
N TRP A 153 15.50 10.38 0.32
CA TRP A 153 14.50 9.69 -0.49
C TRP A 153 13.66 10.64 -1.36
N SER A 154 13.76 10.43 -2.67
CA SER A 154 13.18 11.27 -3.72
C SER A 154 11.80 10.77 -4.16
N HIS A 155 11.57 9.46 -4.17
CA HIS A 155 10.31 8.85 -4.58
C HIS A 155 9.13 9.21 -3.66
N PRO A 156 7.88 8.96 -4.11
CA PRO A 156 6.70 9.23 -3.31
C PRO A 156 6.72 8.51 -1.95
N LYS A 157 6.09 9.14 -0.96
CA LYS A 157 6.12 8.68 0.44
C LYS A 157 4.84 9.03 1.17
N ALA A 158 4.43 8.19 2.11
CA ALA A 158 3.29 8.46 2.98
C ALA A 158 3.52 7.96 4.40
N ARG A 159 2.79 8.48 5.38
CA ARG A 159 2.85 7.96 6.75
C ARG A 159 1.58 7.19 7.07
N LEU A 160 1.70 5.97 7.55
CA LEU A 160 0.53 5.19 7.94
C LEU A 160 -0.09 5.75 9.24
N MET A 161 -1.43 5.84 9.25
CA MET A 161 -2.20 6.34 10.39
C MET A 161 -3.50 5.52 10.59
N PRO A 162 -3.99 5.35 11.83
CA PRO A 162 -3.46 5.85 13.10
C PRO A 162 -2.11 5.19 13.47
N THR A 163 -1.32 5.83 14.34
CA THR A 163 -0.03 5.24 14.73
C THR A 163 -0.26 3.94 15.50
N LEU A 164 0.10 2.82 14.88
CA LEU A 164 0.22 1.53 15.54
C LEU A 164 1.57 1.45 16.24
N ARG A 165 1.60 0.78 17.40
CA ARG A 165 2.83 0.53 18.14
C ARG A 165 3.45 -0.78 17.68
N GLU A 166 4.77 -0.84 17.75
CA GLU A 166 5.59 -2.00 17.43
C GLU A 166 5.53 -3.08 18.52
N TRP A 167 4.62 -2.99 19.49
CA TRP A 167 4.53 -3.88 20.66
C TRP A 167 3.08 -4.05 21.11
N GLY A 168 2.84 -5.10 21.91
CA GLY A 168 1.53 -5.42 22.46
C GLY A 168 0.66 -6.28 21.54
N SER A 169 -0.35 -6.94 22.12
CA SER A 169 -1.32 -7.72 21.36
C SER A 169 -2.21 -6.82 20.48
N GLY A 170 -2.86 -7.37 19.46
CA GLY A 170 -3.71 -6.59 18.54
C GLY A 170 -4.81 -5.77 19.25
N ASN A 171 -5.35 -6.26 20.37
CA ASN A 171 -6.29 -5.50 21.21
C ASN A 171 -5.63 -4.29 21.87
N LEU A 172 -4.42 -4.46 22.41
CA LEU A 172 -3.67 -3.39 23.05
C LEU A 172 -3.20 -2.34 22.05
N GLN A 173 -2.71 -2.77 20.88
CA GLN A 173 -2.35 -1.86 19.78
C GLN A 173 -3.55 -1.02 19.34
N ARG A 174 -4.73 -1.63 19.19
CA ARG A 174 -5.98 -0.90 18.88
C ARG A 174 -6.33 0.11 19.97
N ALA A 175 -6.25 -0.27 21.24
CA ALA A 175 -6.54 0.64 22.35
C ALA A 175 -5.59 1.86 22.36
N ILE A 176 -4.30 1.65 22.11
CA ILE A 176 -3.29 2.73 22.05
C ILE A 176 -3.48 3.60 20.79
N ALA A 177 -3.92 3.02 19.67
CA ALA A 177 -4.20 3.75 18.44
C ALA A 177 -5.49 4.58 18.53
N ALA A 178 -6.44 4.21 19.41
CA ALA A 178 -7.77 4.81 19.50
C ALA A 178 -7.74 6.34 19.73
N PRO A 179 -6.91 6.93 20.62
CA PRO A 179 -6.83 8.39 20.73
C PRO A 179 -6.43 9.07 19.42
N SER A 180 -5.46 8.50 18.68
CA SER A 180 -5.06 9.04 17.38
C SER A 180 -6.14 8.88 16.33
N PHE A 181 -6.90 7.79 16.37
CA PHE A 181 -8.04 7.53 15.49
C PHE A 181 -9.15 8.54 15.74
N ILE A 182 -9.56 8.68 17.00
CA ILE A 182 -10.60 9.62 17.46
C ILE A 182 -10.21 11.06 17.14
N ALA A 183 -8.97 11.47 17.36
CA ALA A 183 -8.54 12.86 17.14
C ALA A 183 -8.62 13.31 15.68
N HIS A 184 -8.68 12.38 14.72
CA HIS A 184 -8.47 12.68 13.31
C HIS A 184 -9.51 12.01 12.41
N SER A 185 -10.54 12.76 11.97
CA SER A 185 -11.37 12.31 10.86
C SER A 185 -10.60 12.20 9.55
N LEU A 186 -11.07 11.36 8.61
CA LEU A 186 -10.39 11.14 7.34
C LEU A 186 -10.13 12.44 6.54
N PRO A 187 -11.09 13.39 6.40
CA PRO A 187 -10.80 14.69 5.76
C PRO A 187 -9.69 15.51 6.43
N ARG A 188 -9.49 15.37 7.75
CA ARG A 188 -8.38 16.03 8.46
C ARG A 188 -7.06 15.34 8.15
N LEU A 189 -7.05 14.00 8.09
CA LEU A 189 -5.87 13.24 7.71
C LEU A 189 -5.46 13.49 6.26
N MET A 190 -6.40 13.59 5.32
CA MET A 190 -6.13 13.93 3.92
C MET A 190 -5.36 15.25 3.80
N ARG A 191 -5.86 16.32 4.43
CA ARG A 191 -5.18 17.63 4.45
C ARG A 191 -3.79 17.56 5.07
N LYS A 192 -3.63 16.73 6.10
CA LYS A 192 -2.33 16.51 6.78
C LYS A 192 -1.32 15.83 5.85
N HIS A 193 -1.76 14.81 5.12
CA HIS A 193 -0.94 14.08 4.14
C HIS A 193 -0.55 14.96 2.96
N GLN A 194 -1.48 15.75 2.43
CA GLN A 194 -1.20 16.74 1.39
C GLN A 194 -0.14 17.75 1.86
N LYS A 195 -0.23 18.23 3.12
CA LYS A 195 0.80 19.12 3.70
C LYS A 195 2.17 18.44 3.84
N TRP A 196 2.22 17.12 3.97
CA TRP A 196 3.46 16.36 3.96
C TRP A 196 3.98 16.02 2.56
N GLY A 197 3.28 16.43 1.50
CA GLY A 197 3.63 16.10 0.13
C GLY A 197 3.40 14.63 -0.22
N ALA A 198 2.53 13.93 0.51
CA ALA A 198 2.20 12.54 0.20
C ALA A 198 1.32 12.48 -1.07
N PRO A 199 1.54 11.49 -1.97
CA PRO A 199 0.74 11.35 -3.19
C PRO A 199 -0.68 10.85 -2.90
N MET A 200 -0.85 10.14 -1.80
CA MET A 200 -2.09 9.51 -1.35
C MET A 200 -2.14 9.48 0.17
N ILE A 201 -3.34 9.24 0.71
CA ILE A 201 -3.49 8.86 2.11
C ILE A 201 -3.68 7.35 2.23
N PRO A 202 -2.82 6.67 2.98
CA PRO A 202 -3.12 5.34 3.42
C PRO A 202 -4.08 5.48 4.65
N CYS A 203 -5.25 4.81 4.64
CA CYS A 203 -6.15 4.74 5.80
C CYS A 203 -6.81 3.36 6.06
N THR A 204 -7.21 3.10 7.32
CA THR A 204 -8.05 1.94 7.66
C THR A 204 -9.49 2.08 7.14
N LEU A 205 -10.12 0.96 6.77
CA LEU A 205 -11.55 0.86 6.43
C LEU A 205 -12.47 1.41 7.53
N ASP A 206 -12.05 1.40 8.79
CA ASP A 206 -12.81 1.95 9.94
C ASP A 206 -13.15 3.44 9.80
N TYR A 207 -12.40 4.19 8.99
CA TYR A 207 -12.71 5.59 8.70
C TYR A 207 -13.91 5.77 7.75
N LEU A 208 -14.31 4.71 7.05
CA LEU A 208 -15.22 4.75 5.91
C LEU A 208 -16.45 3.86 6.11
N HIS A 209 -16.33 2.79 6.89
CA HIS A 209 -17.35 1.77 7.05
C HIS A 209 -17.59 1.39 8.52
N GLY A 210 -18.77 0.83 8.81
CA GLY A 210 -19.16 0.43 10.17
C GLY A 210 -19.39 1.60 11.14
N ILE A 211 -19.67 1.28 12.40
CA ILE A 211 -19.99 2.28 13.44
C ILE A 211 -18.78 3.14 13.84
N ASN A 212 -17.56 2.59 13.69
CA ASN A 212 -16.30 3.22 14.11
C ASN A 212 -16.05 4.59 13.45
N ARG A 213 -16.53 4.79 12.22
CA ARG A 213 -16.38 6.07 11.49
C ARG A 213 -17.00 7.27 12.20
N HIS A 214 -17.94 7.05 13.11
CA HIS A 214 -18.61 8.09 13.90
C HIS A 214 -17.86 8.46 15.18
N LEU A 215 -16.83 7.68 15.56
CA LEU A 215 -16.02 7.95 16.75
C LEU A 215 -15.02 9.10 16.54
N THR A 216 -14.77 9.49 15.28
CA THR A 216 -13.77 10.50 14.95
C THR A 216 -14.29 11.91 15.18
N LEU A 217 -13.43 12.77 15.74
CA LEU A 217 -13.68 14.19 15.86
C LEU A 217 -13.58 14.85 14.48
N GLY A 218 -14.67 15.46 14.04
CA GLY A 218 -14.78 16.17 12.77
C GLY A 218 -15.82 15.57 11.85
N THR A 219 -15.66 15.80 10.54
CA THR A 219 -16.61 15.31 9.53
C THR A 219 -16.47 13.79 9.36
N SER A 220 -17.49 13.06 9.75
CA SER A 220 -17.65 11.65 9.37
C SER A 220 -18.05 11.53 7.89
N VAL A 221 -17.52 10.51 7.23
CA VAL A 221 -17.69 10.19 5.81
C VAL A 221 -18.08 8.72 5.67
N ALA A 222 -18.50 8.29 4.48
CA ALA A 222 -18.84 6.90 4.22
C ALA A 222 -18.56 6.52 2.76
N LEU A 223 -18.69 5.23 2.44
CA LEU A 223 -18.56 4.73 1.07
C LEU A 223 -19.83 4.91 0.21
N THR A 224 -20.96 5.32 0.81
CA THR A 224 -22.24 5.50 0.09
C THR A 224 -23.01 6.75 0.53
N GLY A 225 -23.97 7.15 -0.30
CA GLY A 225 -24.93 8.22 -0.04
C GLY A 225 -24.28 9.56 0.32
N LYS A 226 -24.91 10.32 1.23
CA LYS A 226 -24.40 11.63 1.70
C LYS A 226 -22.99 11.57 2.29
N GLY A 227 -22.60 10.42 2.84
CA GLY A 227 -21.25 10.23 3.37
C GLY A 227 -20.20 10.20 2.25
N LEU A 228 -20.51 9.56 1.13
CA LEU A 228 -19.67 9.53 -0.06
C LEU A 228 -19.60 10.90 -0.76
N GLU A 229 -20.71 11.64 -0.81
CA GLU A 229 -20.72 13.01 -1.33
C GLU A 229 -19.76 13.91 -0.54
N LYS A 230 -19.81 13.83 0.80
CA LYS A 230 -18.87 14.53 1.69
C LYS A 230 -17.43 14.10 1.45
N LEU A 231 -17.19 12.79 1.30
CA LEU A 231 -15.86 12.25 1.02
C LEU A 231 -15.31 12.80 -0.29
N THR A 232 -16.10 12.72 -1.35
CA THR A 232 -15.75 13.17 -2.71
C THR A 232 -15.43 14.66 -2.74
N LYS A 233 -16.27 15.48 -2.11
CA LYS A 233 -16.03 16.92 -1.97
C LYS A 233 -14.77 17.23 -1.15
N ALA A 234 -14.47 16.45 -0.11
CA ALA A 234 -13.31 16.65 0.73
C ALA A 234 -12.00 16.26 0.02
N ARG A 235 -12.00 15.14 -0.70
CA ARG A 235 -10.79 14.61 -1.35
C ARG A 235 -10.43 15.38 -2.61
N LYS A 236 -11.41 15.83 -3.41
CA LYS A 236 -11.17 16.54 -4.70
C LYS A 236 -10.19 15.79 -5.62
N GLY A 237 -10.25 14.46 -5.64
CA GLY A 237 -9.31 13.60 -6.34
C GLY A 237 -8.11 13.12 -5.52
N PHE A 238 -7.84 13.64 -4.32
CA PHE A 238 -6.75 13.12 -3.49
C PHE A 238 -6.99 11.62 -3.17
N PRO A 239 -6.07 10.71 -3.56
CA PRO A 239 -6.30 9.28 -3.48
C PRO A 239 -6.28 8.76 -2.05
N ALA A 240 -7.07 7.72 -1.79
CA ALA A 240 -7.04 6.98 -0.54
C ALA A 240 -6.82 5.49 -0.81
N PHE A 241 -5.81 4.93 -0.13
CA PHE A 241 -5.47 3.51 -0.17
C PHE A 241 -6.00 2.91 1.13
N VAL A 242 -6.93 1.95 1.04
CA VAL A 242 -7.75 1.48 2.15
C VAL A 242 -7.33 0.06 2.54
N TRP A 243 -7.03 -0.19 3.81
CA TRP A 243 -6.75 -1.54 4.35
C TRP A 243 -7.53 -1.83 5.65
N PRO A 244 -7.52 -3.10 6.09
CA PRO A 244 -7.52 -4.27 5.22
C PRO A 244 -8.85 -4.31 4.45
N VAL A 245 -8.83 -4.85 3.23
CA VAL A 245 -10.04 -5.04 2.43
C VAL A 245 -10.24 -6.51 2.15
N ARG A 246 -11.49 -6.96 2.31
CA ARG A 246 -11.94 -8.29 1.90
C ARG A 246 -12.80 -8.16 0.65
N VAL A 247 -12.92 -9.24 -0.13
CA VAL A 247 -13.61 -9.29 -1.44
C VAL A 247 -14.99 -8.61 -1.41
N HIS A 248 -15.77 -8.81 -0.35
CA HIS A 248 -17.11 -8.23 -0.22
C HIS A 248 -17.16 -6.70 -0.07
N HIS A 249 -16.02 -6.05 0.18
CA HIS A 249 -15.89 -4.59 0.25
C HIS A 249 -15.19 -3.99 -0.98
N GLU A 250 -14.57 -4.78 -1.86
CA GLU A 250 -13.75 -4.26 -2.97
C GLU A 250 -14.56 -3.33 -3.88
N LYS A 251 -15.70 -3.80 -4.37
CA LYS A 251 -16.58 -3.02 -5.24
C LYS A 251 -17.07 -1.74 -4.57
N LEU A 252 -17.42 -1.82 -3.28
CA LEU A 252 -17.88 -0.66 -2.51
C LEU A 252 -16.81 0.44 -2.45
N ILE A 253 -15.55 0.06 -2.30
CA ILE A 253 -14.39 0.96 -2.23
C ILE A 253 -14.04 1.52 -3.62
N LEU A 254 -14.03 0.66 -4.65
CA LEU A 254 -13.79 1.05 -6.03
C LEU A 254 -14.87 2.01 -6.56
N ASP A 255 -16.15 1.74 -6.28
CA ASP A 255 -17.25 2.61 -6.70
C ASP A 255 -17.17 3.99 -6.03
N ALA A 256 -16.66 4.05 -4.80
CA ALA A 256 -16.35 5.30 -4.09
C ALA A 256 -15.13 6.05 -4.67
N GLY A 257 -14.40 5.44 -5.61
CA GLY A 257 -13.23 6.00 -6.26
C GLY A 257 -11.97 5.98 -5.39
N LEU A 258 -11.81 4.91 -4.61
CA LEU A 258 -10.70 4.67 -3.70
C LEU A 258 -10.02 3.34 -4.04
N THR A 259 -8.79 3.15 -3.57
CA THR A 259 -7.96 1.97 -3.85
C THR A 259 -8.02 0.97 -2.70
N PRO A 260 -8.64 -0.22 -2.85
CA PRO A 260 -8.53 -1.28 -1.86
C PRO A 260 -7.14 -1.98 -1.84
N LEU A 261 -6.64 -2.24 -0.63
CA LEU A 261 -5.58 -3.21 -0.36
C LEU A 261 -6.25 -4.53 0.07
N THR A 262 -6.35 -5.48 -0.86
CA THR A 262 -7.10 -6.72 -0.66
C THR A 262 -6.27 -7.84 -0.07
N ASP A 263 -6.84 -8.54 0.92
CA ASP A 263 -6.28 -9.78 1.48
C ASP A 263 -6.77 -11.04 0.75
N ASP A 264 -7.63 -10.93 -0.27
CA ASP A 264 -8.25 -12.07 -0.94
C ASP A 264 -7.65 -12.30 -2.33
N ALA A 265 -6.56 -13.06 -2.42
CA ALA A 265 -5.78 -13.21 -3.65
C ALA A 265 -6.12 -14.47 -4.50
N SER A 266 -7.04 -15.32 -4.03
CA SER A 266 -7.36 -16.58 -4.74
C SER A 266 -7.88 -16.32 -6.16
N PRO A 267 -7.34 -17.04 -7.17
CA PRO A 267 -7.79 -16.91 -8.56
C PRO A 267 -9.17 -17.56 -8.78
N GLU A 268 -9.64 -18.37 -7.83
CA GLU A 268 -10.97 -18.99 -7.87
C GLU A 268 -12.09 -17.96 -7.64
N ILE A 269 -11.75 -16.80 -7.08
CA ILE A 269 -12.69 -15.70 -6.85
C ILE A 269 -12.87 -14.90 -8.14
N THR A 270 -13.70 -15.42 -9.04
CA THR A 270 -14.01 -14.80 -10.34
C THR A 270 -15.18 -13.80 -10.27
N HIS A 271 -16.01 -13.90 -9.23
CA HIS A 271 -17.19 -13.07 -9.03
C HIS A 271 -17.25 -12.52 -7.61
N LEU A 272 -17.84 -11.35 -7.47
CA LEU A 272 -18.13 -10.71 -6.20
C LEU A 272 -19.42 -11.27 -5.58
N PRO A 273 -19.67 -11.05 -4.28
CA PRO A 273 -20.87 -11.58 -3.61
C PRO A 273 -22.21 -11.12 -4.21
N ASP A 274 -22.23 -10.02 -4.96
CA ASP A 274 -23.41 -9.53 -5.67
C ASP A 274 -23.61 -10.18 -7.05
N GLY A 275 -22.74 -11.12 -7.44
CA GLY A 275 -22.78 -11.83 -8.72
C GLY A 275 -22.09 -11.11 -9.86
N SER A 276 -21.53 -9.91 -9.65
CA SER A 276 -20.76 -9.21 -10.69
C SER A 276 -19.36 -9.83 -10.88
N PRO A 277 -18.78 -9.77 -12.10
CA PRO A 277 -17.41 -10.19 -12.33
C PRO A 277 -16.43 -9.39 -11.46
N ARG A 278 -15.44 -10.08 -10.87
CA ARG A 278 -14.40 -9.43 -10.07
C ARG A 278 -13.34 -8.83 -10.99
N LEU A 279 -13.12 -7.52 -10.88
CA LEU A 279 -12.08 -6.81 -11.64
C LEU A 279 -10.87 -6.60 -10.74
N THR A 280 -9.77 -7.33 -10.99
CA THR A 280 -8.55 -7.22 -10.17
C THR A 280 -7.58 -6.15 -10.66
N ARG A 281 -7.76 -5.66 -11.89
CA ARG A 281 -6.88 -4.66 -12.52
C ARG A 281 -7.61 -3.44 -13.13
N PRO A 282 -8.53 -2.78 -12.42
CA PRO A 282 -9.28 -1.65 -12.97
C PRO A 282 -8.42 -0.46 -13.44
N ALA A 283 -7.15 -0.35 -13.04
CA ALA A 283 -6.26 0.74 -13.46
C ALA A 283 -5.28 0.35 -14.56
N SER A 284 -4.57 -0.77 -14.38
CA SER A 284 -3.51 -1.25 -15.28
C SER A 284 -4.05 -2.05 -16.47
N GLU A 285 -5.30 -2.50 -16.38
CA GLU A 285 -6.00 -3.20 -17.46
C GLU A 285 -7.51 -2.82 -17.46
N PRO A 286 -7.81 -1.52 -17.64
CA PRO A 286 -9.18 -1.01 -17.56
C PRO A 286 -10.07 -1.62 -18.63
N LEU A 287 -11.37 -1.65 -18.34
CA LEU A 287 -12.38 -2.00 -19.32
C LEU A 287 -12.62 -0.79 -20.24
N PHE A 288 -12.30 -0.93 -21.52
CA PHE A 288 -12.50 0.05 -22.58
C PHE A 288 -13.32 -0.59 -23.71
N ASP A 289 -14.49 -0.04 -24.03
CA ASP A 289 -15.44 -0.61 -25.01
C ASP A 289 -15.76 -2.11 -24.81
N GLY A 290 -15.87 -2.52 -23.55
CA GLY A 290 -16.16 -3.92 -23.18
C GLY A 290 -14.98 -4.88 -23.30
N GLN A 291 -13.78 -4.38 -23.60
CA GLN A 291 -12.55 -5.17 -23.65
C GLN A 291 -11.56 -4.70 -22.58
N HIS A 292 -10.84 -5.64 -22.00
CA HIS A 292 -9.71 -5.35 -21.12
C HIS A 292 -8.51 -4.97 -21.99
N VAL A 293 -8.01 -3.75 -21.79
CA VAL A 293 -6.87 -3.23 -22.56
C VAL A 293 -5.77 -2.84 -21.58
N PRO A 294 -4.56 -3.44 -21.66
CA PRO A 294 -3.45 -3.04 -20.80
C PRO A 294 -3.10 -1.56 -20.99
N TRP A 295 -2.94 -0.83 -19.89
CA TRP A 295 -2.69 0.63 -19.91
C TRP A 295 -1.49 1.03 -20.76
N HIS A 296 -0.41 0.26 -20.68
CA HIS A 296 0.82 0.48 -21.43
C HIS A 296 0.64 0.29 -22.94
N GLU A 297 -0.38 -0.46 -23.37
CA GLU A 297 -0.74 -0.66 -24.77
C GLU A 297 -1.78 0.35 -25.29
N MET A 298 -2.42 1.12 -24.42
CA MET A 298 -3.42 2.11 -24.80
C MET A 298 -2.81 3.28 -25.59
N THR A 299 -3.56 3.83 -26.55
CA THR A 299 -3.17 5.09 -27.20
C THR A 299 -3.36 6.29 -26.24
N ASN A 300 -2.71 7.41 -26.53
CA ASN A 300 -2.92 8.64 -25.75
C ASN A 300 -4.37 9.14 -25.79
N ASP A 301 -5.09 8.94 -26.89
CA ASP A 301 -6.51 9.31 -27.00
C ASP A 301 -7.38 8.42 -26.11
N SER A 302 -7.15 7.10 -26.11
CA SER A 302 -7.84 6.17 -25.21
C SER A 302 -7.56 6.46 -23.74
N ARG A 303 -6.30 6.80 -23.38
CA ARG A 303 -5.94 7.23 -22.02
C ARG A 303 -6.66 8.53 -21.64
N LYS A 304 -6.71 9.50 -22.56
CA LYS A 304 -7.40 10.78 -22.34
C LYS A 304 -8.90 10.60 -22.12
N GLU A 305 -9.53 9.73 -22.91
CA GLU A 305 -10.93 9.38 -22.77
C GLU A 305 -11.21 8.69 -21.43
N PHE A 306 -10.41 7.67 -21.08
CA PHE A 306 -10.51 7.00 -19.79
C PHE A 306 -10.39 7.98 -18.62
N LEU A 307 -9.35 8.83 -18.62
CA LEU A 307 -9.13 9.81 -17.56
C LEU A 307 -10.24 10.87 -17.48
N SER A 308 -10.81 11.26 -18.62
CA SER A 308 -11.99 12.14 -18.66
C SER A 308 -13.20 11.51 -17.97
N ALA A 309 -13.47 10.24 -18.28
CA ALA A 309 -14.57 9.49 -17.66
C ALA A 309 -14.37 9.34 -16.14
N GLN A 310 -13.18 8.91 -15.69
CA GLN A 310 -12.88 8.75 -14.27
C GLN A 310 -12.95 10.08 -13.50
N ARG A 311 -12.38 11.15 -14.08
CA ARG A 311 -12.44 12.50 -13.52
C ARG A 311 -13.88 12.95 -13.30
N ASN A 312 -14.75 12.74 -14.29
CA ASN A 312 -16.15 13.13 -14.20
C ASN A 312 -16.90 12.28 -13.16
N ARG A 313 -16.67 10.97 -13.14
CA ARG A 313 -17.28 10.03 -12.19
C ARG A 313 -16.98 10.41 -10.73
N TRP A 314 -15.76 10.83 -10.44
CA TRP A 314 -15.28 11.06 -9.06
C TRP A 314 -14.92 12.51 -8.74
N GLN A 315 -15.29 13.45 -9.62
CA GLN A 315 -15.16 14.89 -9.43
C GLN A 315 -13.74 15.33 -9.05
N TRP A 316 -12.72 14.81 -9.76
CA TRP A 316 -11.33 15.20 -9.50
C TRP A 316 -11.10 16.67 -9.89
N SER A 317 -10.27 17.37 -9.11
CA SER A 317 -10.01 18.79 -9.34
C SER A 317 -9.09 19.05 -10.53
N ARG A 318 -8.07 18.21 -10.74
CA ARG A 318 -7.14 18.32 -11.87
C ARG A 318 -7.88 18.24 -13.20
N SER A 319 -7.48 19.06 -14.17
CA SER A 319 -8.00 18.95 -15.53
C SER A 319 -7.48 17.67 -16.20
N VAL A 320 -8.14 17.24 -17.28
CA VAL A 320 -7.67 16.10 -18.07
C VAL A 320 -6.26 16.35 -18.61
N ASP A 321 -5.96 17.56 -19.07
CA ASP A 321 -4.61 17.90 -19.56
C ASP A 321 -3.54 17.81 -18.46
N GLN A 322 -3.87 18.24 -17.22
CA GLN A 322 -2.98 18.06 -16.07
C GLN A 322 -2.76 16.59 -15.72
N LEU A 323 -3.77 15.72 -15.91
CA LEU A 323 -3.64 14.28 -15.67
C LEU A 323 -2.79 13.62 -16.78
N MET A 324 -3.03 13.98 -18.04
CA MET A 324 -2.25 13.50 -19.19
C MET A 324 -0.77 13.91 -19.09
N ALA A 325 -0.49 15.12 -18.59
CA ALA A 325 0.89 15.57 -18.37
C ALA A 325 1.66 14.77 -17.30
N ALA A 326 0.94 14.04 -16.43
CA ALA A 326 1.52 13.18 -15.39
C ALA A 326 1.28 11.69 -15.68
N THR A 327 1.15 11.35 -16.97
CA THR A 327 0.86 10.01 -17.47
C THR A 327 1.91 9.63 -18.52
N SER A 328 2.29 8.37 -18.54
CA SER A 328 3.03 7.73 -19.63
C SER A 328 2.51 6.31 -19.83
N GLU A 329 3.12 5.55 -20.74
CA GLU A 329 2.82 4.12 -20.94
C GLU A 329 2.95 3.33 -19.63
N ASN A 330 3.91 3.71 -18.79
CA ASN A 330 4.22 2.97 -17.56
C ASN A 330 3.83 3.76 -16.30
N GLN A 331 3.11 4.87 -16.45
CA GLN A 331 2.72 5.76 -15.37
C GLN A 331 1.23 6.08 -15.41
N ILE A 332 0.51 5.60 -14.41
CA ILE A 332 -0.92 5.86 -14.21
C ILE A 332 -1.08 6.92 -13.10
N PRO A 333 -1.90 7.97 -13.27
CA PRO A 333 -2.13 8.96 -12.22
C PRO A 333 -2.59 8.32 -10.90
N TRP A 334 -2.14 8.88 -9.79
CA TRP A 334 -2.47 8.38 -8.45
C TRP A 334 -3.98 8.39 -8.17
N GLU A 335 -4.73 9.28 -8.82
CA GLU A 335 -6.17 9.43 -8.64
C GLU A 335 -6.99 8.24 -9.17
N VAL A 336 -6.44 7.48 -10.12
CA VAL A 336 -7.09 6.28 -10.69
C VAL A 336 -7.18 5.19 -9.61
N PRO A 337 -8.38 4.71 -9.25
CA PRO A 337 -8.55 3.63 -8.29
C PRO A 337 -7.92 2.33 -8.81
N ARG A 338 -7.23 1.63 -7.91
CA ARG A 338 -6.51 0.38 -8.18
C ARG A 338 -7.04 -0.73 -7.27
N ILE A 339 -6.76 -2.00 -7.56
CA ILE A 339 -6.70 -3.03 -6.51
C ILE A 339 -5.24 -3.39 -6.24
N ILE A 340 -4.79 -3.23 -4.99
CA ILE A 340 -3.45 -3.60 -4.56
C ILE A 340 -3.53 -4.91 -3.78
N CYS A 341 -2.71 -5.89 -4.13
CA CYS A 341 -2.63 -7.13 -3.37
C CYS A 341 -1.83 -6.91 -2.08
N HIS A 342 -2.49 -7.04 -0.92
CA HIS A 342 -1.86 -6.82 0.38
C HIS A 342 -0.91 -7.98 0.71
N ARG A 343 0.35 -7.70 1.09
CA ARG A 343 1.38 -8.71 1.39
C ARG A 343 1.60 -9.77 0.30
N GLY A 344 1.32 -9.45 -0.96
CA GLY A 344 1.46 -10.36 -2.12
C GLY A 344 0.31 -11.35 -2.32
N ALA A 345 -0.23 -11.92 -1.25
CA ALA A 345 -1.33 -12.88 -1.35
C ALA A 345 -2.32 -12.81 -0.17
N GLY A 346 -2.31 -11.71 0.57
CA GLY A 346 -3.07 -11.53 1.81
C GLY A 346 -2.42 -12.18 3.03
N LYS A 347 -3.00 -11.91 4.20
CA LYS A 347 -2.54 -12.53 5.45
C LYS A 347 -2.66 -14.06 5.41
N THR A 348 -1.57 -14.74 5.76
CA THR A 348 -1.55 -16.19 6.01
C THR A 348 -1.55 -16.45 7.52
N THR A 349 -2.13 -17.57 7.94
CA THR A 349 -1.97 -18.10 9.30
C THR A 349 -0.76 -19.03 9.30
N PHE A 350 0.17 -18.80 10.23
CA PHE A 350 1.28 -19.71 10.47
C PHE A 350 0.81 -21.03 11.06
#